data_AF-A0A3S3BMF9-F1
#
_entry.id   AF-A0A3S3BMF9-F1
#
_cell.length_a   1.000
_cell.length_b   1.000
_cell.length_c   1.000
_cell.angle_alpha   90.00
_cell.angle_beta   90.00
_cell.angle_gamma   90.00
#
_symmetry.space_group_name_H-M   'P 1'
#
loop_
_entity.id
_entity.type
_entity.pdbx_description
1 polymer ?
#
loop_
_entity_poly.entity_id
_entity_poly.type
_entity_poly.pdbx_seq_one_letter_code
_entity_poly.pdbx_strand_id
1 'polypeptide(L)'
;MAEINRRSFLTFAGLGAIGAVGLGARPWGLQYAGAAPLPTGTTLEAVAMPLGSSGYRKLGAGPGWPTVVRTELAEAKTGREDRRTALASFVQITDVHIIDAQSPMRFEFVDSFNGSAHRPQETMAAQGLTALVRQINAIASGPHTQRRFDAVVTTGDNTDNKEFAELDWFLTAMNGGTITPNTGAPDRYEGVQDSDVDMYWNPGSSVQDKYKQAGFPEIPGLLDAAIAPFTSPGLNTPWYCVFGNHDDTPIGTLPNGIPLLERMYTGSLKFMEPGSPEQVASVSSAAVSGNAELVLAALSSFTKPPRKVTPDLARSPFTKREFVAEHLKPENTGPGPVGHGFTPDAGETGIAYYSFEIAPGVVGIGMDSTNPVGLAEGSLGEAQLQWIEETLIAGSSRYYDTDGSPVSRQGTDTWFVLFSHHTSSMDALLPDPANPSERRVPGSEVVDLLHRFPNVLAWVNGHTHRNKVRPREGATPEQSFWEINTASHIDFPQLGRIIEVTDNVDGTVSLFTTLFEADSPYSVDYTDLSPVGLASLYREFAFNDASPSSTRSGTAEDQNVELVLASGR
;
A
#
# COMPACT_ATOMS: atom_id res chain seq x y z
N MET A 1 43.41 -7.72 22.02
CA MET A 1 44.51 -6.73 21.85
C MET A 1 45.14 -6.94 20.48
N ALA A 2 45.40 -5.84 19.77
CA ALA A 2 46.04 -5.69 18.44
C ALA A 2 45.22 -6.23 17.24
N GLU A 3 44.47 -5.36 16.55
CA GLU A 3 44.87 -4.52 15.40
C GLU A 3 45.28 -5.31 14.14
N ILE A 4 44.41 -5.33 13.14
CA ILE A 4 44.78 -5.64 11.75
C ILE A 4 44.56 -4.38 10.90
N ASN A 5 45.66 -3.95 10.29
CA ASN A 5 45.89 -2.65 9.68
C ASN A 5 45.33 -2.55 8.24
N ARG A 6 44.88 -1.34 7.89
CA ARG A 6 44.39 -0.89 6.58
C ARG A 6 45.52 -0.89 5.54
N ARG A 7 45.83 -2.03 4.90
CA ARG A 7 46.66 -2.02 3.67
C ARG A 7 46.55 -3.20 2.70
N SER A 8 45.55 -4.07 2.82
CA SER A 8 45.41 -5.24 1.93
C SER A 8 44.21 -5.20 0.96
N PHE A 9 43.55 -4.04 0.79
CA PHE A 9 42.27 -3.96 0.06
C PHE A 9 42.34 -3.35 -1.36
N LEU A 10 43.52 -3.21 -1.98
CA LEU A 10 43.65 -2.50 -3.28
C LEU A 10 44.35 -3.27 -4.41
N THR A 11 44.22 -4.59 -4.44
CA THR A 11 44.68 -5.37 -5.60
C THR A 11 43.79 -6.57 -5.83
N PHE A 12 42.57 -6.35 -6.34
CA PHE A 12 41.86 -7.35 -7.15
C PHE A 12 40.73 -6.66 -7.94
N ALA A 13 41.13 -5.73 -8.81
CA ALA A 13 40.33 -5.27 -9.93
C ALA A 13 41.14 -5.56 -11.19
N GLY A 14 40.70 -6.54 -11.99
CA GLY A 14 41.19 -6.75 -13.36
C GLY A 14 41.59 -8.18 -13.71
N LEU A 15 40.82 -8.75 -14.65
CA LEU A 15 41.13 -9.87 -15.57
C LEU A 15 40.73 -11.31 -15.14
N GLY A 16 39.55 -11.72 -15.59
CA GLY A 16 39.38 -12.81 -16.57
C GLY A 16 39.87 -14.24 -16.28
N ALA A 17 38.89 -15.13 -16.06
CA ALA A 17 38.79 -16.51 -16.58
C ALA A 17 39.49 -17.71 -15.87
N ILE A 18 38.63 -18.67 -15.45
CA ILE A 18 38.76 -20.15 -15.43
C ILE A 18 39.27 -20.85 -14.13
N GLY A 19 38.38 -21.69 -13.56
CA GLY A 19 38.65 -22.87 -12.70
C GLY A 19 38.64 -22.59 -11.18
N ALA A 20 37.97 -23.32 -10.28
CA ALA A 20 37.44 -24.68 -10.31
C ALA A 20 36.23 -24.83 -9.39
N VAL A 21 35.34 -25.74 -9.80
CA VAL A 21 34.06 -26.10 -9.19
C VAL A 21 34.27 -26.85 -7.86
N GLY A 22 33.75 -26.30 -6.77
CA GLY A 22 33.40 -27.07 -5.57
C GLY A 22 32.04 -27.72 -5.78
N LEU A 23 32.01 -29.05 -5.81
CA LEU A 23 30.80 -29.87 -5.89
C LEU A 23 30.06 -29.81 -4.54
N GLY A 24 28.99 -29.03 -4.46
CA GLY A 24 28.06 -29.03 -3.33
C GLY A 24 26.95 -28.00 -3.52
N ALA A 25 25.74 -28.49 -3.83
CA ALA A 25 24.48 -27.75 -3.99
C ALA A 25 24.46 -26.67 -5.09
N ARG A 26 23.93 -27.02 -6.27
CA ARG A 26 23.47 -26.03 -7.26
C ARG A 26 22.21 -25.35 -6.71
N PRO A 27 22.10 -24.01 -6.69
CA PRO A 27 20.82 -23.36 -6.46
C PRO A 27 19.87 -23.71 -7.61
N TRP A 28 18.77 -24.38 -7.32
CA TRP A 28 17.69 -24.65 -8.28
C TRP A 28 16.90 -23.38 -8.56
N GLY A 29 17.47 -22.50 -9.40
CA GLY A 29 16.83 -21.26 -9.85
C GLY A 29 17.21 -20.81 -11.26
N LEU A 30 17.93 -21.62 -12.04
CA LEU A 30 18.34 -21.30 -13.40
C LEU A 30 18.26 -22.53 -14.30
N GLN A 31 17.04 -22.98 -14.59
CA GLN A 31 16.75 -23.83 -15.75
C GLN A 31 15.64 -23.19 -16.58
N TYR A 32 15.89 -21.98 -17.07
CA TYR A 32 15.26 -21.53 -18.30
C TYR A 32 15.94 -22.27 -19.46
N ALA A 33 15.38 -23.42 -19.86
CA ALA A 33 15.73 -24.04 -21.13
C ALA A 33 15.17 -23.15 -22.26
N GLY A 34 15.96 -22.15 -22.64
CA GLY A 34 15.56 -21.03 -23.49
C GLY A 34 15.54 -19.76 -22.65
N ALA A 35 16.65 -19.02 -22.64
CA ALA A 35 16.78 -17.77 -21.89
C ALA A 35 15.81 -16.71 -22.44
N ALA A 36 14.56 -16.76 -22.00
CA ALA A 36 13.69 -15.61 -22.05
C ALA A 36 14.37 -14.50 -21.23
N PRO A 37 14.47 -13.27 -21.77
CA PRO A 37 15.00 -12.15 -20.99
C PRO A 37 14.16 -11.99 -19.71
N LEU A 38 14.82 -11.59 -18.61
CA LEU A 38 14.10 -11.28 -17.37
C LEU A 38 13.03 -10.23 -17.66
N PRO A 39 11.80 -10.40 -17.14
CA PRO A 39 10.74 -9.43 -17.31
C PRO A 39 11.19 -8.06 -16.81
N THR A 40 11.27 -7.09 -17.73
CA THR A 40 11.78 -5.75 -17.44
C THR A 40 10.83 -5.00 -16.53
N GLY A 41 11.36 -4.13 -15.68
CA GLY A 41 10.56 -3.24 -14.85
C GLY A 41 9.97 -3.91 -13.59
N THR A 42 10.51 -5.06 -13.19
CA THR A 42 10.17 -5.71 -11.92
C THR A 42 11.41 -5.83 -11.06
N THR A 43 11.21 -6.15 -9.78
CA THR A 43 12.32 -6.43 -8.87
C THR A 43 13.10 -7.70 -9.23
N LEU A 44 12.64 -8.51 -10.21
CA LEU A 44 13.44 -9.60 -10.79
C LEU A 44 14.66 -9.05 -11.57
N GLU A 45 14.54 -7.86 -12.14
CA GLU A 45 15.59 -7.20 -12.92
C GLU A 45 16.52 -6.36 -12.03
N ALA A 46 15.95 -5.40 -11.31
CA ALA A 46 16.68 -4.44 -10.49
C ALA A 46 15.83 -3.92 -9.34
N VAL A 47 16.47 -3.41 -8.29
CA VAL A 47 15.81 -2.78 -7.14
C VAL A 47 16.54 -1.51 -6.73
N ALA A 48 15.85 -0.53 -6.14
CA ALA A 48 16.52 0.64 -5.60
C ALA A 48 17.45 0.24 -4.45
N MET A 49 18.71 0.62 -4.56
CA MET A 49 19.72 0.38 -3.52
C MET A 49 20.41 1.68 -3.12
N PRO A 50 20.69 1.86 -1.82
CA PRO A 50 21.46 2.99 -1.36
C PRO A 50 22.91 2.93 -1.80
N LEU A 51 23.42 4.08 -2.20
CA LEU A 51 24.83 4.31 -2.48
C LEU A 51 25.50 4.88 -1.23
N GLY A 52 26.44 4.12 -0.66
CA GLY A 52 27.13 4.46 0.60
C GLY A 52 26.48 3.83 1.84
N SER A 53 27.10 4.04 3.01
CA SER A 53 26.80 3.28 4.23
C SER A 53 26.27 4.12 5.41
N SER A 54 26.21 5.44 5.30
CA SER A 54 25.80 6.32 6.41
C SER A 54 25.31 7.68 5.92
N GLY A 55 24.52 8.37 6.75
CA GLY A 55 23.97 9.70 6.47
C GLY A 55 22.90 9.66 5.38
N TYR A 56 22.61 10.83 4.79
CA TYR A 56 21.82 10.92 3.58
C TYR A 56 22.50 10.14 2.44
N ARG A 57 21.74 9.27 1.77
CA ARG A 57 22.25 8.37 0.74
C ARG A 57 21.40 8.49 -0.50
N LYS A 58 22.09 8.66 -1.63
CA LYS A 58 21.47 8.59 -2.95
C LYS A 58 21.07 7.17 -3.28
N LEU A 59 20.09 7.01 -4.16
CA LEU A 59 19.68 5.72 -4.68
C LEU A 59 20.30 5.43 -6.07
N GLY A 60 20.46 4.15 -6.36
CA GLY A 60 20.91 3.64 -7.65
C GLY A 60 20.33 2.26 -7.92
N ALA A 61 20.45 1.79 -9.16
CA ALA A 61 20.02 0.43 -9.52
C ALA A 61 20.91 -0.61 -8.81
N GLY A 62 20.28 -1.48 -8.04
CA GLY A 62 20.87 -2.66 -7.42
C GLY A 62 20.48 -3.96 -8.14
N PRO A 63 21.07 -5.10 -7.74
CA PRO A 63 20.71 -6.40 -8.29
C PRO A 63 19.27 -6.76 -7.95
N GLY A 64 18.54 -7.32 -8.90
CA GLY A 64 17.20 -7.87 -8.67
C GLY A 64 17.16 -8.99 -7.63
N TRP A 65 15.97 -9.24 -7.08
CA TRP A 65 15.69 -10.30 -6.13
C TRP A 65 15.25 -11.58 -6.86
N PRO A 66 15.85 -12.74 -6.56
CA PRO A 66 15.45 -14.00 -7.18
C PRO A 66 14.09 -14.47 -6.66
N THR A 67 13.40 -15.30 -7.45
CA THR A 67 12.20 -16.00 -6.98
C THR A 67 12.58 -17.12 -6.00
N VAL A 68 12.00 -17.12 -4.81
CA VAL A 68 12.12 -18.21 -3.82
C VAL A 68 10.86 -19.08 -3.84
N VAL A 69 11.02 -20.40 -3.96
CA VAL A 69 9.89 -21.34 -3.89
C VAL A 69 9.62 -21.68 -2.42
N ARG A 70 8.38 -21.45 -1.98
CA ARG A 70 7.89 -21.69 -0.62
C ARG A 70 6.98 -22.92 -0.61
N THR A 71 7.39 -23.94 0.14
CA THR A 71 6.79 -25.28 0.18
C THR A 71 6.20 -25.65 1.54
N GLU A 72 5.99 -24.67 2.42
CA GLU A 72 5.49 -24.87 3.78
C GLU A 72 4.08 -25.46 3.79
N LEU A 73 3.21 -25.03 2.86
CA LEU A 73 1.83 -25.50 2.77
C LEU A 73 1.64 -26.69 1.81
N ALA A 74 2.56 -26.90 0.85
CA ALA A 74 2.55 -28.05 -0.05
C ALA A 74 3.90 -28.26 -0.76
N GLU A 75 4.18 -29.51 -1.14
CA GLU A 75 5.38 -29.87 -1.90
C GLU A 75 5.32 -29.39 -3.35
N ALA A 76 6.38 -28.72 -3.80
CA ALA A 76 6.56 -28.32 -5.19
C ALA A 76 7.03 -29.51 -6.05
N LYS A 77 6.16 -30.06 -6.89
CA LYS A 77 6.52 -31.24 -7.71
C LYS A 77 7.39 -30.87 -8.91
N THR A 78 8.23 -31.80 -9.35
CA THR A 78 9.11 -31.64 -10.52
C THR A 78 8.32 -31.52 -11.82
N GLY A 79 8.77 -30.69 -12.76
CA GLY A 79 8.14 -30.53 -14.09
C GLY A 79 6.83 -29.75 -14.07
N ARG A 80 6.48 -29.08 -12.97
CA ARG A 80 5.28 -28.21 -12.89
C ARG A 80 5.42 -26.98 -13.78
N GLU A 81 6.64 -26.45 -13.89
CA GLU A 81 7.04 -25.37 -14.80
C GLU A 81 6.64 -25.65 -16.25
N ASP A 82 6.72 -26.89 -16.72
CA ASP A 82 6.47 -27.25 -18.12
C ASP A 82 4.99 -27.51 -18.45
N ARG A 83 4.12 -27.60 -17.44
CA ARG A 83 2.72 -28.03 -17.61
C ARG A 83 1.68 -27.15 -16.94
N ARG A 84 2.10 -26.21 -16.09
CA ARG A 84 1.19 -25.33 -15.39
C ARG A 84 0.38 -24.48 -16.37
N THR A 85 -0.86 -24.18 -16.00
CA THR A 85 -1.76 -23.32 -16.76
C THR A 85 -2.08 -22.07 -15.95
N ALA A 86 -1.97 -20.90 -16.59
CA ALA A 86 -2.28 -19.61 -15.96
C ALA A 86 -3.79 -19.43 -15.79
N LEU A 87 -4.24 -19.27 -14.54
CA LEU A 87 -5.63 -19.06 -14.18
C LEU A 87 -5.97 -17.56 -14.10
N ALA A 88 -5.11 -16.77 -13.46
CA ALA A 88 -5.27 -15.32 -13.29
C ALA A 88 -3.92 -14.62 -13.17
N SER A 89 -3.87 -13.34 -13.51
CA SER A 89 -2.74 -12.44 -13.24
C SER A 89 -3.30 -11.07 -12.83
N PHE A 90 -2.91 -10.55 -11.68
CA PHE A 90 -3.41 -9.26 -11.19
C PHE A 90 -2.33 -8.50 -10.42
N VAL A 91 -2.56 -7.21 -10.22
CA VAL A 91 -1.66 -6.32 -9.49
C VAL A 91 -2.33 -5.86 -8.20
N GLN A 92 -1.58 -5.84 -7.11
CA GLN A 92 -1.92 -5.18 -5.86
C GLN A 92 -1.10 -3.90 -5.72
N ILE A 93 -1.77 -2.80 -5.38
CA ILE A 93 -1.16 -1.60 -4.78
C ILE A 93 -1.86 -1.29 -3.45
N THR A 94 -1.21 -0.60 -2.53
CA THR A 94 -1.77 -0.35 -1.19
C THR A 94 -1.15 0.86 -0.54
N ASP A 95 -1.88 1.47 0.40
CA ASP A 95 -1.35 2.49 1.30
C ASP A 95 -0.61 3.56 0.49
N VAL A 96 -1.34 4.13 -0.47
CA VAL A 96 -0.82 5.18 -1.35
C VAL A 96 -0.66 6.46 -0.55
N HIS A 97 -1.63 6.76 0.32
CA HIS A 97 -1.74 8.02 1.05
C HIS A 97 -1.59 9.22 0.10
N ILE A 98 -2.47 9.32 -0.90
CA ILE A 98 -2.61 10.59 -1.61
C ILE A 98 -3.05 11.64 -0.59
N ILE A 99 -2.29 12.71 -0.53
CA ILE A 99 -2.22 13.58 0.65
C ILE A 99 -2.24 15.05 0.25
N ASP A 100 -3.15 15.82 0.85
CA ASP A 100 -3.07 17.27 0.84
C ASP A 100 -2.14 17.75 1.96
N ALA A 101 -0.84 17.86 1.66
CA ALA A 101 0.15 18.40 2.60
C ALA A 101 -0.12 19.85 3.04
N GLN A 102 -1.01 20.57 2.35
CA GLN A 102 -1.38 21.96 2.66
C GLN A 102 -2.60 22.04 3.57
N SER A 103 -3.30 20.92 3.81
CA SER A 103 -4.53 20.92 4.58
C SER A 103 -4.29 21.44 6.01
N PRO A 104 -5.15 22.35 6.53
CA PRO A 104 -5.08 22.77 7.92
C PRO A 104 -5.43 21.65 8.90
N MET A 105 -6.02 20.56 8.43
CA MET A 105 -6.41 19.39 9.21
C MET A 105 -5.34 18.30 9.25
N ARG A 106 -4.07 18.73 9.17
CA ARG A 106 -2.89 17.88 9.33
C ARG A 106 -2.25 18.14 10.70
N PHE A 107 -1.56 17.15 11.24
CA PHE A 107 -0.89 17.20 12.55
C PHE A 107 0.60 16.95 12.42
N GLU A 108 1.28 17.52 11.43
CA GLU A 108 2.69 17.26 11.13
C GLU A 108 3.60 17.49 12.34
N PHE A 109 3.21 18.40 13.23
CA PHE A 109 3.94 18.72 14.45
C PHE A 109 4.02 17.58 15.47
N VAL A 110 3.28 16.48 15.30
CA VAL A 110 3.38 15.30 16.17
C VAL A 110 4.39 14.25 15.67
N ASP A 111 5.09 14.53 14.56
CA ASP A 111 6.10 13.66 13.95
C ASP A 111 7.11 13.07 14.96
N SER A 112 7.57 13.87 15.92
CA SER A 112 8.53 13.40 16.94
C SER A 112 8.00 12.29 17.87
N PHE A 113 6.68 12.08 17.93
CA PHE A 113 6.02 11.01 18.69
C PHE A 113 5.44 9.93 17.77
N ASN A 114 5.04 10.31 16.56
CA ASN A 114 4.52 9.42 15.54
C ASN A 114 5.16 9.78 14.19
N GLY A 115 6.20 9.05 13.80
CA GLY A 115 6.96 9.31 12.56
C GLY A 115 6.17 9.13 11.26
N SER A 116 4.90 8.74 11.32
CA SER A 116 3.98 8.73 10.17
C SER A 116 3.24 10.05 9.98
N ALA A 117 3.34 11.01 10.91
CA ALA A 117 2.58 12.26 10.87
C ALA A 117 3.09 13.28 9.84
N HIS A 118 4.37 13.20 9.47
CA HIS A 118 4.96 14.03 8.42
C HIS A 118 6.07 13.28 7.72
N ARG A 119 6.11 13.36 6.39
CA ARG A 119 7.20 12.82 5.59
C ARG A 119 7.71 13.89 4.62
N PRO A 120 9.03 14.04 4.41
CA PRO A 120 9.56 15.08 3.53
C PRO A 120 9.11 14.95 2.06
N GLN A 121 8.74 13.74 1.64
CA GLN A 121 8.30 13.45 0.27
C GLN A 121 6.81 13.65 -0.01
N GLU A 122 5.97 13.85 1.01
CA GLU A 122 4.50 13.71 0.89
C GLU A 122 3.87 14.67 -0.16
N THR A 123 4.47 15.84 -0.38
CA THR A 123 4.06 16.78 -1.45
C THR A 123 4.20 16.24 -2.87
N MET A 124 4.96 15.17 -3.10
CA MET A 124 5.17 14.55 -4.41
C MET A 124 4.38 13.24 -4.59
N ALA A 125 3.47 12.90 -3.67
CA ALA A 125 2.73 11.63 -3.70
C ALA A 125 1.92 11.43 -4.99
N ALA A 126 1.32 12.48 -5.55
CA ALA A 126 0.55 12.39 -6.80
C ALA A 126 1.44 12.00 -8.01
N GLN A 127 2.65 12.56 -8.09
CA GLN A 127 3.65 12.21 -9.10
C GLN A 127 4.17 10.79 -8.87
N GLY A 128 4.40 10.40 -7.62
CA GLY A 128 4.79 9.05 -7.22
C GLY A 128 3.76 7.98 -7.61
N LEU A 129 2.46 8.22 -7.37
CA LEU A 129 1.38 7.33 -7.81
C LEU A 129 1.30 7.27 -9.34
N THR A 130 1.44 8.40 -10.02
CA THR A 130 1.39 8.42 -11.50
C THR A 130 2.55 7.64 -12.13
N ALA A 131 3.74 7.68 -11.53
CA ALA A 131 4.87 6.83 -11.92
C ALA A 131 4.59 5.35 -11.67
N LEU A 132 3.89 5.00 -10.59
CA LEU A 132 3.45 3.62 -10.33
C LEU A 132 2.45 3.13 -11.39
N VAL A 133 1.46 3.95 -11.75
CA VAL A 133 0.49 3.67 -12.82
C VAL A 133 1.20 3.46 -14.17
N ARG A 134 2.19 4.30 -14.51
CA ARG A 134 3.03 4.11 -15.72
C ARG A 134 3.75 2.76 -15.70
N GLN A 135 4.31 2.39 -14.55
CA GLN A 135 4.99 1.11 -14.42
C GLN A 135 4.04 -0.08 -14.66
N ILE A 136 2.86 -0.06 -14.04
CA ILE A 136 1.86 -1.13 -14.21
C ILE A 136 1.51 -1.30 -15.69
N ASN A 137 1.27 -0.18 -16.38
CA ASN A 137 1.00 -0.17 -17.81
C ASN A 137 2.18 -0.66 -18.67
N ALA A 138 3.43 -0.37 -18.26
CA ALA A 138 4.63 -0.79 -18.98
C ALA A 138 4.92 -2.29 -18.82
N ILE A 139 4.71 -2.86 -17.62
CA ILE A 139 4.88 -4.29 -17.38
C ILE A 139 3.82 -5.10 -18.15
N ALA A 140 2.56 -4.65 -18.13
CA ALA A 140 1.40 -5.15 -18.88
C ALA A 140 0.98 -6.64 -18.68
N SER A 141 1.86 -7.49 -18.18
CA SER A 141 1.62 -8.93 -18.01
C SER A 141 2.48 -9.54 -16.91
N GLY A 142 1.98 -10.63 -16.33
CA GLY A 142 2.68 -11.37 -15.29
C GLY A 142 4.03 -11.93 -15.77
N PRO A 143 5.11 -11.75 -14.98
CA PRO A 143 6.46 -12.15 -15.38
C PRO A 143 6.63 -13.66 -15.60
N HIS A 144 5.89 -14.50 -14.89
CA HIS A 144 6.05 -15.96 -14.95
C HIS A 144 5.15 -16.62 -15.99
N THR A 145 3.94 -16.11 -16.19
CA THR A 145 2.93 -16.72 -17.07
C THR A 145 2.74 -15.99 -18.39
N GLN A 146 3.22 -14.74 -18.50
CA GLN A 146 2.96 -13.83 -19.62
C GLN A 146 1.46 -13.54 -19.85
N ARG A 147 0.59 -13.92 -18.90
CA ARG A 147 -0.82 -13.56 -18.91
C ARG A 147 -0.94 -12.06 -18.67
N ARG A 148 -1.75 -11.38 -19.48
CA ARG A 148 -2.07 -9.96 -19.25
C ARG A 148 -2.74 -9.79 -17.90
N PHE A 149 -2.53 -8.64 -17.26
CA PHE A 149 -3.23 -8.35 -16.02
C PHE A 149 -4.75 -8.34 -16.27
N ASP A 150 -5.46 -9.17 -15.52
CA ASP A 150 -6.92 -9.25 -15.52
C ASP A 150 -7.53 -8.17 -14.60
N ALA A 151 -6.80 -7.77 -13.55
CA ALA A 151 -7.22 -6.75 -12.60
C ALA A 151 -6.04 -5.99 -11.97
N VAL A 152 -6.30 -4.77 -11.52
CA VAL A 152 -5.51 -4.07 -10.50
C VAL A 152 -6.40 -3.90 -9.28
N VAL A 153 -5.88 -4.12 -8.08
CA VAL A 153 -6.63 -4.00 -6.83
C VAL A 153 -5.88 -3.08 -5.89
N THR A 154 -6.55 -2.05 -5.39
CA THR A 154 -6.03 -1.25 -4.27
C THR A 154 -6.53 -1.85 -2.96
N THR A 155 -5.64 -2.10 -2.00
CA THR A 155 -6.02 -2.65 -0.69
C THR A 155 -6.23 -1.57 0.38
N GLY A 156 -6.79 -0.41 0.01
CA GLY A 156 -7.13 0.67 0.95
C GLY A 156 -6.00 1.65 1.24
N ASP A 157 -6.35 2.66 2.03
CA ASP A 157 -5.52 3.83 2.35
C ASP A 157 -5.07 4.54 1.07
N ASN A 158 -6.06 4.83 0.24
CA ASN A 158 -5.88 5.49 -1.04
C ASN A 158 -5.70 7.00 -0.83
N THR A 159 -6.50 7.57 0.05
CA THR A 159 -6.38 8.93 0.61
C THR A 159 -5.65 8.90 1.95
N ASP A 160 -5.23 10.06 2.48
CA ASP A 160 -4.57 10.14 3.78
C ASP A 160 -5.45 10.76 4.86
N ASN A 161 -6.16 11.83 4.51
CA ASN A 161 -6.93 12.63 5.44
C ASN A 161 -8.41 12.71 5.05
N LYS A 162 -8.86 11.81 4.17
CA LYS A 162 -10.26 11.68 3.77
C LYS A 162 -10.84 12.94 3.11
N GLU A 163 -10.04 13.64 2.31
CA GLU A 163 -10.47 14.88 1.66
C GLU A 163 -10.96 14.64 0.22
N PHE A 164 -11.98 15.39 -0.23
CA PHE A 164 -12.42 15.30 -1.63
C PHE A 164 -11.31 15.67 -2.63
N ALA A 165 -10.41 16.59 -2.28
CA ALA A 165 -9.23 16.91 -3.09
C ALA A 165 -8.32 15.69 -3.28
N GLU A 166 -8.01 14.97 -2.19
CA GLU A 166 -7.19 13.76 -2.23
C GLU A 166 -7.85 12.66 -3.07
N LEU A 167 -9.16 12.46 -2.89
CA LEU A 167 -9.94 11.46 -3.62
C LEU A 167 -9.99 11.78 -5.12
N ASP A 168 -10.19 13.05 -5.50
CA ASP A 168 -10.16 13.49 -6.90
C ASP A 168 -8.80 13.22 -7.55
N TRP A 169 -7.70 13.53 -6.86
CA TRP A 169 -6.35 13.27 -7.36
C TRP A 169 -6.08 11.77 -7.51
N PHE A 170 -6.49 10.96 -6.54
CA PHE A 170 -6.37 9.51 -6.61
C PHE A 170 -7.16 8.92 -7.79
N LEU A 171 -8.44 9.27 -7.91
CA LEU A 171 -9.30 8.79 -9.01
C LEU A 171 -8.77 9.24 -10.37
N THR A 172 -8.32 10.50 -10.49
CA THR A 172 -7.73 11.02 -11.72
C THR A 172 -6.40 10.33 -12.05
N ALA A 173 -5.58 10.01 -11.05
CA ALA A 173 -4.34 9.26 -11.28
C ALA A 173 -4.61 7.85 -11.80
N MET A 174 -5.60 7.16 -11.25
CA MET A 174 -5.96 5.79 -11.62
C MET A 174 -6.73 5.71 -12.95
N ASN A 175 -7.60 6.67 -13.23
CA ASN A 175 -8.47 6.68 -14.42
C ASN A 175 -7.87 7.47 -15.60
N GLY A 176 -6.88 8.31 -15.33
CA GLY A 176 -6.23 9.16 -16.32
C GLY A 176 -6.87 10.54 -16.40
N GLY A 177 -6.05 11.55 -16.68
CA GLY A 177 -6.50 12.94 -16.71
C GLY A 177 -5.45 13.91 -16.18
N THR A 178 -5.85 15.17 -16.04
CA THR A 178 -4.99 16.22 -15.50
C THR A 178 -5.23 16.37 -14.00
N ILE A 179 -4.16 16.22 -13.22
CA ILE A 179 -4.16 16.39 -11.77
C ILE A 179 -3.54 17.74 -11.47
N THR A 180 -4.16 18.52 -10.59
CA THR A 180 -3.55 19.70 -9.97
C THR A 180 -3.48 19.44 -8.47
N PRO A 181 -2.35 18.93 -7.95
CA PRO A 181 -2.20 18.57 -6.53
C PRO A 181 -1.98 19.82 -5.67
N ASN A 182 -2.95 20.75 -5.73
CA ASN A 182 -2.93 22.02 -5.03
C ASN A 182 -4.28 22.30 -4.39
N THR A 183 -4.25 22.81 -3.16
CA THR A 183 -5.42 23.33 -2.45
C THR A 183 -5.06 24.68 -1.82
N GLY A 184 -6.06 25.50 -1.51
CA GLY A 184 -5.85 26.82 -0.94
C GLY A 184 -5.45 27.83 -1.99
N ALA A 185 -4.26 28.43 -1.87
CA ALA A 185 -3.84 29.46 -2.80
C ALA A 185 -3.51 28.86 -4.18
N PRO A 186 -4.08 29.39 -5.28
CA PRO A 186 -3.85 28.82 -6.62
C PRO A 186 -2.43 29.08 -7.15
N ASP A 187 -1.69 30.02 -6.57
CA ASP A 187 -0.44 30.55 -7.08
C ASP A 187 0.79 30.28 -6.18
N ARG A 188 0.61 29.59 -5.05
CA ARG A 188 1.69 29.26 -4.11
C ARG A 188 1.31 28.09 -3.22
N TYR A 189 2.33 27.41 -2.71
CA TYR A 189 2.18 26.39 -1.67
C TYR A 189 1.89 27.04 -0.30
N GLU A 190 1.02 26.43 0.51
CA GLU A 190 0.63 26.89 1.86
C GLU A 190 0.64 25.75 2.90
N GLY A 191 1.78 25.08 3.07
CA GLY A 191 1.96 23.97 4.02
C GLY A 191 3.08 24.17 5.04
N VAL A 192 3.57 23.09 5.62
CA VAL A 192 4.65 23.17 6.63
C VAL A 192 6.05 23.31 6.00
N GLN A 193 6.21 22.87 4.75
CA GLN A 193 7.49 22.86 4.04
C GLN A 193 7.94 24.25 3.50
N ASP A 194 7.13 25.30 3.66
CA ASP A 194 7.49 26.70 3.38
C ASP A 194 7.34 27.60 4.62
N SER A 195 7.45 27.01 5.81
CA SER A 195 7.20 27.71 7.09
C SER A 195 8.44 28.31 7.75
N ASP A 196 9.64 27.95 7.29
CA ASP A 196 10.94 28.21 7.95
C ASP A 196 11.06 27.60 9.36
N VAL A 197 10.17 26.68 9.75
CA VAL A 197 10.23 25.98 11.03
C VAL A 197 11.23 24.81 10.94
N ASP A 198 12.18 24.76 11.88
CA ASP A 198 13.28 23.78 11.96
C ASP A 198 12.81 22.31 11.98
N MET A 199 11.58 22.07 12.45
CA MET A 199 10.97 20.74 12.54
C MET A 199 10.66 20.09 11.18
N TYR A 200 10.57 20.88 10.12
CA TYR A 200 10.14 20.42 8.78
C TYR A 200 11.25 20.61 7.76
N TRP A 201 11.23 19.80 6.70
CA TRP A 201 12.13 20.03 5.58
C TRP A 201 11.61 21.22 4.79
N ASN A 202 12.41 22.29 4.70
CA ASN A 202 12.07 23.50 3.97
C ASN A 202 12.86 23.55 2.64
N PRO A 203 12.43 22.85 1.57
CA PRO A 203 13.23 22.65 0.36
C PRO A 203 13.62 23.96 -0.33
N GLY A 204 12.75 24.98 -0.33
CA GLY A 204 12.99 26.24 -1.04
C GLY A 204 13.74 27.31 -0.24
N SER A 205 14.08 27.07 1.02
CA SER A 205 14.67 28.06 1.93
C SER A 205 16.06 27.64 2.40
N SER A 206 16.93 28.63 2.63
CA SER A 206 18.28 28.43 3.16
C SER A 206 18.34 28.10 4.66
N VAL A 207 17.18 28.03 5.34
CA VAL A 207 17.10 27.65 6.76
C VAL A 207 17.78 26.30 6.99
N GLN A 208 18.59 26.20 8.05
CA GLN A 208 19.33 24.99 8.39
C GLN A 208 18.48 24.08 9.28
N ASP A 209 17.34 23.63 8.74
CA ASP A 209 16.39 22.75 9.43
C ASP A 209 16.99 21.36 9.75
N LYS A 210 16.29 20.58 10.59
CA LYS A 210 16.73 19.24 11.01
C LYS A 210 17.03 18.29 9.84
N TYR A 211 16.33 18.44 8.71
CA TYR A 211 16.50 17.59 7.53
C TYR A 211 17.75 17.98 6.74
N LYS A 212 18.02 19.28 6.54
CA LYS A 212 19.27 19.73 5.91
C LYS A 212 20.49 19.37 6.75
N GLN A 213 20.39 19.41 8.08
CA GLN A 213 21.42 18.89 8.97
C GLN A 213 21.64 17.37 8.80
N ALA A 214 20.60 16.62 8.45
CA ALA A 214 20.68 15.19 8.11
C ALA A 214 21.16 14.93 6.66
N GLY A 215 21.27 15.97 5.84
CA GLY A 215 21.82 15.92 4.48
C GLY A 215 20.79 16.06 3.35
N PHE A 216 19.52 16.35 3.65
CA PHE A 216 18.54 16.69 2.62
C PHE A 216 18.95 17.96 1.86
N PRO A 217 18.72 18.02 0.54
CA PRO A 217 19.13 19.15 -0.29
C PRO A 217 18.22 20.39 -0.09
N GLU A 218 18.76 21.54 -0.48
CA GLU A 218 17.97 22.73 -0.81
C GLU A 218 17.64 22.68 -2.30
N ILE A 219 16.35 22.75 -2.65
CA ILE A 219 15.82 22.67 -4.01
C ILE A 219 14.78 23.79 -4.21
N PRO A 220 15.22 25.00 -4.56
CA PRO A 220 14.32 26.10 -4.90
C PRO A 220 13.38 25.72 -6.06
N GLY A 221 12.10 26.07 -5.94
CA GLY A 221 11.07 25.76 -6.95
C GLY A 221 10.44 24.37 -6.84
N LEU A 222 10.92 23.49 -5.94
CA LEU A 222 10.36 22.15 -5.77
C LEU A 222 8.88 22.19 -5.40
N LEU A 223 8.49 23.04 -4.46
CA LEU A 223 7.09 23.13 -4.00
C LEU A 223 6.17 23.68 -5.11
N ASP A 224 6.63 24.68 -5.88
CA ASP A 224 5.89 25.21 -7.03
C ASP A 224 5.69 24.14 -8.11
N ALA A 225 6.71 23.30 -8.36
CA ALA A 225 6.62 22.19 -9.29
C ALA A 225 5.73 21.04 -8.76
N ALA A 226 5.77 20.78 -7.46
CA ALA A 226 4.99 19.73 -6.81
C ALA A 226 3.49 20.01 -6.90
N ILE A 227 3.06 21.27 -6.80
CA ILE A 227 1.65 21.68 -6.91
C ILE A 227 1.21 22.00 -8.36
N ALA A 228 2.12 21.95 -9.33
CA ALA A 228 1.81 22.29 -10.71
C ALA A 228 0.93 21.22 -11.39
N PRO A 229 0.02 21.62 -12.31
CA PRO A 229 -0.78 20.66 -13.07
C PRO A 229 0.09 19.71 -13.91
N PHE A 230 -0.25 18.42 -13.90
CA PHE A 230 0.39 17.40 -14.73
C PHE A 230 -0.62 16.32 -15.15
N THR A 231 -0.23 15.42 -16.05
CA THR A 231 -1.14 14.38 -16.59
C THR A 231 -0.74 12.99 -16.16
N SER A 232 -1.71 12.24 -15.63
CA SER A 232 -1.61 10.79 -15.46
C SER A 232 -2.15 10.08 -16.71
N PRO A 233 -1.49 8.99 -17.18
CA PRO A 233 -2.04 8.20 -18.27
C PRO A 233 -3.28 7.38 -17.88
N GLY A 234 -3.54 7.20 -16.57
CA GLY A 234 -4.52 6.22 -16.08
C GLY A 234 -4.05 4.78 -16.30
N LEU A 235 -4.72 3.83 -15.67
CA LEU A 235 -4.49 2.40 -15.88
C LEU A 235 -5.11 1.92 -17.19
N ASN A 236 -4.45 0.95 -17.83
CA ASN A 236 -4.98 0.23 -19.01
C ASN A 236 -5.78 -1.02 -18.64
N THR A 237 -5.73 -1.43 -17.36
CA THR A 237 -6.35 -2.65 -16.83
C THR A 237 -7.49 -2.25 -15.90
N PRO A 238 -8.63 -2.96 -15.91
CA PRO A 238 -9.70 -2.72 -14.95
C PRO A 238 -9.18 -2.76 -13.51
N TRP A 239 -9.69 -1.85 -12.67
CA TRP A 239 -9.23 -1.76 -11.29
C TRP A 239 -10.37 -1.76 -10.28
N TYR A 240 -10.05 -2.27 -9.08
CA TYR A 240 -10.96 -2.50 -7.98
C TYR A 240 -10.43 -1.84 -6.70
N CYS A 241 -11.33 -1.26 -5.90
CA CYS A 241 -10.98 -0.51 -4.70
C CYS A 241 -11.41 -1.25 -3.43
N VAL A 242 -10.51 -1.41 -2.48
CA VAL A 242 -10.84 -1.74 -1.09
C VAL A 242 -10.76 -0.47 -0.24
N PHE A 243 -11.60 -0.37 0.77
CA PHE A 243 -11.68 0.77 1.68
C PHE A 243 -10.73 0.59 2.89
N GLY A 244 -9.89 1.58 3.17
CA GLY A 244 -8.95 1.59 4.31
C GLY A 244 -9.35 2.56 5.43
N ASN A 245 -8.64 2.53 6.56
CA ASN A 245 -8.94 3.40 7.70
C ASN A 245 -8.63 4.88 7.41
N HIS A 246 -7.61 5.20 6.59
CA HIS A 246 -7.36 6.57 6.13
C HIS A 246 -8.42 7.06 5.14
N ASP A 247 -9.13 6.14 4.46
CA ASP A 247 -10.32 6.49 3.67
C ASP A 247 -11.57 6.65 4.56
N ASP A 248 -11.57 6.17 5.81
CA ASP A 248 -12.72 6.23 6.71
C ASP A 248 -12.63 7.37 7.73
N THR A 249 -11.45 7.73 8.18
CA THR A 249 -11.23 8.58 9.36
C THR A 249 -10.12 9.60 9.14
N PRO A 250 -10.21 10.82 9.74
CA PRO A 250 -9.13 11.80 9.65
C PRO A 250 -7.80 11.17 10.08
N ILE A 251 -6.78 11.31 9.24
CA ILE A 251 -5.44 10.70 9.39
C ILE A 251 -5.46 9.21 9.80
N GLY A 252 -6.50 8.48 9.40
CA GLY A 252 -6.66 7.05 9.68
C GLY A 252 -6.85 6.67 11.15
N THR A 253 -7.05 7.63 12.05
CA THR A 253 -7.02 7.36 13.51
C THR A 253 -8.01 8.17 14.34
N LEU A 254 -8.44 9.34 13.90
CA LEU A 254 -9.34 10.19 14.68
C LEU A 254 -10.82 9.85 14.43
N PRO A 255 -11.73 10.11 15.38
CA PRO A 255 -13.15 9.90 15.14
C PRO A 255 -13.70 10.88 14.10
N ASN A 256 -14.70 10.44 13.34
CA ASN A 256 -15.50 11.29 12.47
C ASN A 256 -16.49 12.17 13.25
N GLY A 257 -17.09 13.17 12.60
CA GLY A 257 -18.26 13.88 13.14
C GLY A 257 -17.94 14.95 14.18
N ILE A 258 -16.69 15.44 14.22
CA ILE A 258 -16.23 16.44 15.18
C ILE A 258 -16.33 17.83 14.53
N PRO A 259 -17.35 18.67 14.86
CA PRO A 259 -17.66 19.84 14.04
C PRO A 259 -16.54 20.88 13.95
N LEU A 260 -15.64 20.93 14.94
CA LEU A 260 -14.52 21.85 14.89
C LEU A 260 -13.34 21.32 14.07
N LEU A 261 -13.04 20.02 14.12
CA LEU A 261 -12.03 19.42 13.24
C LEU A 261 -12.52 19.49 11.78
N GLU A 262 -13.82 19.23 11.55
CA GLU A 262 -14.45 19.42 10.24
C GLU A 262 -14.32 20.85 9.69
N ARG A 263 -14.40 21.86 10.57
CA ARG A 263 -14.15 23.26 10.18
C ARG A 263 -12.69 23.57 9.90
N MET A 264 -11.74 22.80 10.43
CA MET A 264 -10.32 23.02 10.17
C MET A 264 -9.97 22.69 8.72
N TYR A 265 -10.49 21.58 8.18
CA TYR A 265 -10.28 21.16 6.79
C TYR A 265 -10.40 22.33 5.79
N THR A 266 -11.52 23.04 5.82
CA THR A 266 -11.81 24.10 4.86
C THR A 266 -11.43 25.50 5.36
N GLY A 267 -10.84 25.58 6.56
CA GLY A 267 -10.57 26.82 7.28
C GLY A 267 -9.32 27.58 6.81
N SER A 268 -9.07 28.73 7.43
CA SER A 268 -7.94 29.61 7.11
C SER A 268 -6.78 29.52 8.11
N LEU A 269 -6.77 28.57 9.04
CA LEU A 269 -5.82 28.51 10.15
C LEU A 269 -5.16 27.14 10.22
N LYS A 270 -3.87 27.06 9.92
CA LYS A 270 -3.06 25.84 10.01
C LYS A 270 -2.11 25.92 11.19
N PHE A 271 -2.21 24.96 12.12
CA PHE A 271 -1.28 24.83 13.23
C PHE A 271 -0.02 24.14 12.74
N MET A 272 1.15 24.76 12.92
CA MET A 272 2.42 24.27 12.37
C MET A 272 3.46 23.99 13.43
N GLU A 273 3.48 24.78 14.50
CA GLU A 273 4.52 24.68 15.52
C GLU A 273 3.86 24.64 16.89
N PRO A 274 4.15 23.64 17.72
CA PRO A 274 3.73 23.62 19.11
C PRO A 274 4.58 24.62 19.91
N GLY A 275 4.06 25.09 21.03
CA GLY A 275 4.79 25.96 21.95
C GLY A 275 5.83 25.24 22.80
N SER A 276 5.65 23.95 23.03
CA SER A 276 6.57 23.09 23.79
C SER A 276 6.37 21.60 23.48
N PRO A 277 7.35 20.73 23.79
CA PRO A 277 7.20 19.27 23.64
C PRO A 277 6.03 18.67 24.42
N GLU A 278 5.69 19.23 25.59
CA GLU A 278 4.56 18.77 26.42
C GLU A 278 3.22 18.98 25.70
N GLN A 279 3.09 20.03 24.90
CA GLN A 279 1.88 20.28 24.11
C GLN A 279 1.71 19.24 23.01
N VAL A 280 2.81 18.80 22.40
CA VAL A 280 2.80 17.72 21.40
C VAL A 280 2.37 16.40 22.04
N ALA A 281 2.94 16.07 23.20
CA ALA A 281 2.54 14.88 23.95
C ALA A 281 1.04 14.92 24.33
N SER A 282 0.53 16.11 24.68
CA SER A 282 -0.90 16.29 24.97
C SER A 282 -1.79 16.07 23.74
N VAL A 283 -1.41 16.59 22.57
CA VAL A 283 -2.16 16.35 21.32
C VAL A 283 -2.11 14.88 20.95
N SER A 284 -0.93 14.25 21.00
CA SER A 284 -0.76 12.83 20.70
C SER A 284 -1.58 11.94 21.63
N SER A 285 -1.53 12.18 22.94
CA SER A 285 -2.34 11.45 23.92
C SER A 285 -3.85 11.66 23.70
N ALA A 286 -4.27 12.86 23.31
CA ALA A 286 -5.66 13.15 23.03
C ALA A 286 -6.14 12.45 21.75
N ALA A 287 -5.32 12.44 20.70
CA ALA A 287 -5.60 11.72 19.46
C ALA A 287 -5.78 10.22 19.71
N VAL A 288 -4.86 9.60 20.47
CA VAL A 288 -4.95 8.18 20.85
C VAL A 288 -6.21 7.87 21.67
N SER A 289 -6.69 8.82 22.47
CA SER A 289 -7.93 8.63 23.25
C SER A 289 -9.20 8.65 22.40
N GLY A 290 -9.12 9.04 21.13
CA GLY A 290 -10.29 9.29 20.29
C GLY A 290 -11.18 10.43 20.82
N ASN A 291 -10.70 11.26 21.75
CA ASN A 291 -11.49 12.31 22.36
C ASN A 291 -11.24 13.67 21.68
N ALA A 292 -12.18 14.04 20.84
CA ALA A 292 -12.29 15.32 20.15
C ALA A 292 -12.05 16.56 21.03
N GLU A 293 -12.66 16.60 22.22
CA GLU A 293 -12.59 17.74 23.12
C GLU A 293 -11.19 17.87 23.72
N LEU A 294 -10.53 16.74 24.00
CA LEU A 294 -9.14 16.73 24.44
C LEU A 294 -8.19 17.18 23.33
N VAL A 295 -8.43 16.76 22.08
CA VAL A 295 -7.63 17.20 20.92
C VAL A 295 -7.74 18.71 20.78
N LEU A 296 -8.96 19.24 20.83
CA LEU A 296 -9.20 20.68 20.77
C LEU A 296 -8.54 21.43 21.93
N ALA A 297 -8.72 20.96 23.17
CA ALA A 297 -8.11 21.59 24.33
C ALA A 297 -6.59 21.63 24.21
N ALA A 298 -5.99 20.56 23.69
CA ALA A 298 -4.56 20.48 23.44
C ALA A 298 -4.12 21.47 22.34
N LEU A 299 -4.81 21.53 21.20
CA LEU A 299 -4.52 22.50 20.13
C LEU A 299 -4.66 23.95 20.60
N SER A 300 -5.70 24.24 21.39
CA SER A 300 -5.97 25.57 21.94
C SER A 300 -4.90 26.03 22.93
N SER A 301 -4.06 25.11 23.44
CA SER A 301 -2.96 25.43 24.33
C SER A 301 -1.72 25.97 23.60
N PHE A 302 -1.65 25.82 22.27
CA PHE A 302 -0.46 26.20 21.50
C PHE A 302 -0.14 27.68 21.69
N THR A 303 1.09 27.97 22.10
CA THR A 303 1.52 29.36 22.35
C THR A 303 2.03 30.05 21.09
N LYS A 304 2.38 29.27 20.05
CA LYS A 304 2.66 29.78 18.70
C LYS A 304 1.35 29.96 17.94
N PRO A 305 1.11 31.13 17.34
CA PRO A 305 -0.12 31.36 16.59
C PRO A 305 -0.17 30.48 15.33
N PRO A 306 -1.36 29.98 14.92
CA PRO A 306 -1.50 29.28 13.65
C PRO A 306 -1.17 30.21 12.47
N ARG A 307 -0.64 29.63 11.38
CA ARG A 307 -0.42 30.35 10.13
C ARG A 307 -1.77 30.58 9.44
N LYS A 308 -1.95 31.79 8.89
CA LYS A 308 -3.07 32.07 8.01
C LYS A 308 -2.82 31.46 6.64
N VAL A 309 -3.73 30.61 6.19
CA VAL A 309 -3.74 29.99 4.86
C VAL A 309 -5.06 30.31 4.15
N THR A 310 -5.13 30.05 2.86
CA THR A 310 -6.31 30.26 2.05
C THR A 310 -7.33 29.14 2.33
N PRO A 311 -8.58 29.48 2.72
CA PRO A 311 -9.69 28.52 2.78
C PRO A 311 -9.91 27.83 1.44
N ASP A 312 -10.26 26.54 1.50
CA ASP A 312 -10.59 25.77 0.31
C ASP A 312 -11.67 24.74 0.64
N LEU A 313 -12.75 24.74 -0.14
CA LEU A 313 -13.85 23.78 0.04
C LEU A 313 -13.52 22.40 -0.53
N ALA A 314 -12.53 22.27 -1.41
CA ALA A 314 -12.08 20.98 -1.93
C ALA A 314 -11.50 20.08 -0.83
N ARG A 315 -11.01 20.67 0.27
CA ARG A 315 -10.54 19.95 1.46
C ARG A 315 -11.64 19.34 2.31
N SER A 316 -12.92 19.53 1.96
CA SER A 316 -14.03 19.00 2.76
C SER A 316 -13.85 17.49 2.96
N PRO A 317 -14.02 16.97 4.19
CA PRO A 317 -13.94 15.54 4.40
C PRO A 317 -15.17 14.86 3.80
N PHE A 318 -14.99 13.69 3.21
CA PHE A 318 -16.11 12.87 2.72
C PHE A 318 -16.60 11.88 3.78
N THR A 319 -17.75 11.27 3.55
CA THR A 319 -18.24 10.08 4.27
C THR A 319 -17.97 8.81 3.46
N LYS A 320 -18.06 7.62 4.09
CA LYS A 320 -17.95 6.33 3.37
C LYS A 320 -18.90 6.24 2.17
N ARG A 321 -20.14 6.73 2.35
CA ARG A 321 -21.14 6.80 1.26
C ARG A 321 -20.69 7.70 0.12
N GLU A 322 -20.14 8.87 0.45
CA GLU A 322 -19.64 9.80 -0.57
C GLU A 322 -18.39 9.26 -1.27
N PHE A 323 -17.45 8.63 -0.57
CA PHE A 323 -16.31 7.93 -1.18
C PHE A 323 -16.78 6.94 -2.25
N VAL A 324 -17.74 6.07 -1.89
CA VAL A 324 -18.31 5.10 -2.82
C VAL A 324 -19.08 5.78 -3.95
N ALA A 325 -19.85 6.84 -3.65
CA ALA A 325 -20.58 7.59 -4.66
C ALA A 325 -19.65 8.24 -5.69
N GLU A 326 -18.49 8.75 -5.29
CA GLU A 326 -17.47 9.26 -6.22
C GLU A 326 -16.96 8.16 -7.17
N HIS A 327 -16.72 6.94 -6.67
CA HIS A 327 -16.31 5.81 -7.51
C HIS A 327 -17.40 5.37 -8.51
N LEU A 328 -18.68 5.58 -8.16
CA LEU A 328 -19.82 5.24 -9.02
C LEU A 328 -20.10 6.28 -10.11
N LYS A 329 -19.46 7.45 -10.06
CA LYS A 329 -19.67 8.50 -11.07
C LYS A 329 -19.14 8.06 -12.44
N PRO A 330 -19.90 8.28 -13.54
CA PRO A 330 -19.46 7.90 -14.88
C PRO A 330 -18.11 8.48 -15.30
N GLU A 331 -17.81 9.72 -14.91
CA GLU A 331 -16.52 10.38 -15.17
C GLU A 331 -15.34 9.65 -14.52
N ASN A 332 -15.58 8.93 -13.43
CA ASN A 332 -14.59 8.16 -12.69
C ASN A 332 -14.54 6.69 -13.10
N THR A 333 -15.12 6.29 -14.24
CA THR A 333 -15.10 4.88 -14.66
C THR A 333 -13.73 4.42 -15.14
N GLY A 334 -12.96 5.29 -15.82
CA GLY A 334 -11.65 4.93 -16.39
C GLY A 334 -11.66 3.60 -17.19
N PRO A 335 -10.70 2.69 -16.97
CA PRO A 335 -10.69 1.35 -17.61
C PRO A 335 -11.77 0.40 -17.07
N GLY A 336 -12.55 0.82 -16.09
CA GLY A 336 -13.66 0.09 -15.49
C GLY A 336 -13.25 -0.90 -14.39
N PRO A 337 -14.23 -1.68 -13.88
CA PRO A 337 -15.67 -1.48 -14.11
C PRO A 337 -16.20 -0.20 -13.43
N VAL A 338 -17.41 0.23 -13.79
CA VAL A 338 -18.10 1.32 -13.06
C VAL A 338 -18.16 0.96 -11.58
N GLY A 339 -17.83 1.90 -10.70
CA GLY A 339 -17.82 1.67 -9.25
C GLY A 339 -16.57 0.96 -8.72
N HIS A 340 -15.68 0.47 -9.59
CA HIS A 340 -14.44 -0.21 -9.20
C HIS A 340 -14.67 -1.31 -8.15
N GLY A 341 -15.75 -2.07 -8.34
CA GLY A 341 -16.17 -3.15 -7.46
C GLY A 341 -17.36 -2.81 -6.55
N PHE A 342 -17.56 -1.54 -6.19
CA PHE A 342 -18.73 -1.15 -5.41
C PHE A 342 -20.03 -1.36 -6.19
N THR A 343 -21.06 -1.85 -5.51
CA THR A 343 -22.37 -2.09 -6.12
C THR A 343 -23.09 -0.77 -6.42
N PRO A 344 -24.01 -0.72 -7.40
CA PRO A 344 -24.70 0.53 -7.75
C PRO A 344 -25.45 1.22 -6.59
N ASP A 345 -25.90 0.45 -5.61
CA ASP A 345 -26.60 0.92 -4.40
C ASP A 345 -25.64 1.19 -3.22
N ALA A 346 -24.34 0.90 -3.36
CA ALA A 346 -23.36 1.03 -2.28
C ALA A 346 -23.19 2.48 -1.79
N GLY A 347 -23.39 3.47 -2.66
CA GLY A 347 -23.40 4.89 -2.27
C GLY A 347 -24.57 5.26 -1.35
N GLU A 348 -25.67 4.50 -1.39
CA GLU A 348 -26.83 4.68 -0.52
C GLU A 348 -26.72 3.82 0.75
N THR A 349 -26.35 2.55 0.61
CA THR A 349 -26.25 1.62 1.74
C THR A 349 -25.04 1.92 2.62
N GLY A 350 -23.91 2.32 2.02
CA GLY A 350 -22.62 2.45 2.68
C GLY A 350 -21.85 1.12 2.79
N ILE A 351 -22.32 0.07 2.11
CA ILE A 351 -21.64 -1.23 2.06
C ILE A 351 -20.43 -1.12 1.13
N ALA A 352 -19.23 -1.31 1.68
CA ALA A 352 -17.96 -1.21 0.94
C ALA A 352 -17.27 -2.57 0.72
N TYR A 353 -17.99 -3.67 0.92
CA TYR A 353 -17.53 -5.03 0.64
C TYR A 353 -18.31 -5.65 -0.53
N TYR A 354 -17.63 -6.46 -1.34
CA TYR A 354 -18.18 -7.02 -2.58
C TYR A 354 -17.34 -8.19 -3.09
N SER A 355 -17.86 -8.94 -4.05
CA SER A 355 -17.10 -9.93 -4.81
C SER A 355 -17.04 -9.57 -6.29
N PHE A 356 -15.99 -10.01 -6.98
CA PHE A 356 -15.78 -9.72 -8.40
C PHE A 356 -15.02 -10.85 -9.08
N GLU A 357 -15.26 -11.05 -10.38
CA GLU A 357 -14.47 -12.01 -11.16
C GLU A 357 -13.13 -11.37 -11.53
N ILE A 358 -12.02 -11.92 -11.02
CA ILE A 358 -10.68 -11.53 -11.45
C ILE A 358 -10.45 -12.11 -12.85
N ALA A 359 -10.70 -13.40 -13.00
CA ALA A 359 -10.58 -14.14 -14.25
C ALA A 359 -11.58 -15.32 -14.22
N PRO A 360 -11.88 -15.98 -15.35
CA PRO A 360 -12.78 -17.13 -15.36
C PRO A 360 -12.39 -18.19 -14.31
N GLY A 361 -13.27 -18.39 -13.33
CA GLY A 361 -13.06 -19.35 -12.24
C GLY A 361 -12.18 -18.87 -11.08
N VAL A 362 -11.73 -17.60 -11.07
CA VAL A 362 -10.99 -16.96 -9.99
C VAL A 362 -11.74 -15.70 -9.54
N VAL A 363 -12.25 -15.71 -8.31
CA VAL A 363 -13.07 -14.64 -7.73
C VAL A 363 -12.31 -13.92 -6.62
N GLY A 364 -12.33 -12.59 -6.68
CA GLY A 364 -11.89 -11.71 -5.63
C GLY A 364 -13.02 -11.40 -4.65
N ILE A 365 -12.69 -11.24 -3.37
CA ILE A 365 -13.59 -10.75 -2.32
C ILE A 365 -12.94 -9.52 -1.68
N GLY A 366 -13.48 -8.32 -1.94
CA GLY A 366 -13.08 -7.09 -1.27
C GLY A 366 -13.81 -6.94 0.05
N MET A 367 -13.08 -6.79 1.15
CA MET A 367 -13.60 -6.69 2.51
C MET A 367 -13.40 -5.28 3.07
N ASP A 368 -14.47 -4.71 3.64
CA ASP A 368 -14.34 -3.53 4.50
C ASP A 368 -13.88 -3.99 5.88
N SER A 369 -12.62 -3.71 6.21
CA SER A 369 -12.00 -4.10 7.48
C SER A 369 -11.93 -2.93 8.47
N THR A 370 -12.56 -1.79 8.15
CA THR A 370 -12.50 -0.58 8.98
C THR A 370 -13.37 -0.70 10.23
N ASN A 371 -12.91 -0.11 11.34
CA ASN A 371 -13.75 0.16 12.50
C ASN A 371 -14.13 1.66 12.55
N PRO A 372 -15.42 2.01 12.37
CA PRO A 372 -15.87 3.41 12.32
C PRO A 372 -15.67 4.24 13.60
N VAL A 373 -15.26 3.62 14.72
CA VAL A 373 -15.03 4.33 15.99
C VAL A 373 -13.84 5.30 15.94
N GLY A 374 -12.95 5.15 14.97
CA GLY A 374 -11.70 5.92 14.90
C GLY A 374 -10.60 5.26 15.74
N LEU A 375 -9.82 4.39 15.09
CA LEU A 375 -8.59 3.76 15.56
C LEU A 375 -7.81 3.30 14.31
N ALA A 376 -6.49 3.11 14.45
CA ALA A 376 -5.67 2.55 13.38
C ALA A 376 -6.00 1.08 13.08
N GLU A 377 -6.49 0.32 14.06
CA GLU A 377 -6.77 -1.11 13.88
C GLU A 377 -8.23 -1.36 13.46
N GLY A 378 -8.43 -2.48 12.77
CA GLY A 378 -9.69 -2.85 12.13
C GLY A 378 -10.45 -3.99 12.80
N SER A 379 -11.62 -4.31 12.24
CA SER A 379 -12.42 -5.52 12.50
C SER A 379 -13.49 -5.66 11.41
N LEU A 380 -14.18 -6.80 11.32
CA LEU A 380 -15.37 -6.92 10.46
C LEU A 380 -16.67 -6.78 11.26
N GLY A 381 -17.75 -6.41 10.57
CA GLY A 381 -19.11 -6.61 11.09
C GLY A 381 -19.55 -8.08 10.91
N GLU A 382 -20.37 -8.57 11.83
CA GLU A 382 -20.94 -9.91 11.79
C GLU A 382 -21.71 -10.18 10.48
N ALA A 383 -22.44 -9.19 9.95
CA ALA A 383 -23.18 -9.35 8.69
C ALA A 383 -22.22 -9.58 7.50
N GLN A 384 -21.07 -8.92 7.48
CA GLN A 384 -20.04 -9.13 6.46
C GLN A 384 -19.41 -10.52 6.58
N LEU A 385 -19.15 -11.01 7.80
CA LEU A 385 -18.61 -12.37 8.01
C LEU A 385 -19.58 -13.44 7.45
N GLN A 386 -20.87 -13.30 7.75
CA GLN A 386 -21.91 -14.20 7.24
C GLN A 386 -22.00 -14.14 5.71
N TRP A 387 -21.96 -12.94 5.13
CA TRP A 387 -21.93 -12.77 3.68
C TRP A 387 -20.69 -13.41 3.02
N ILE A 388 -19.52 -13.31 3.64
CA ILE A 388 -18.29 -13.99 3.18
C ILE A 388 -18.51 -15.50 3.19
N GLU A 389 -19.02 -16.06 4.28
CA GLU A 389 -19.30 -17.49 4.40
C GLU A 389 -20.28 -17.96 3.30
N GLU A 390 -21.38 -17.25 3.09
CA GLU A 390 -22.36 -17.55 2.05
C GLU A 390 -21.74 -17.51 0.65
N THR A 391 -20.89 -16.52 0.38
CA THR A 391 -20.17 -16.36 -0.89
C THR A 391 -19.23 -17.53 -1.14
N LEU A 392 -18.47 -17.94 -0.12
CA LEU A 392 -17.57 -19.10 -0.20
C LEU A 392 -18.36 -20.39 -0.42
N ILE A 393 -19.44 -20.64 0.35
CA ILE A 393 -20.31 -21.81 0.17
C ILE A 393 -20.88 -21.87 -1.25
N ALA A 394 -21.31 -20.74 -1.81
CA ALA A 394 -21.89 -20.69 -3.15
C ALA A 394 -20.88 -21.08 -4.26
N GLY A 395 -19.59 -20.77 -4.08
CA GLY A 395 -18.53 -21.13 -5.01
C GLY A 395 -17.79 -22.43 -4.71
N SER A 396 -18.20 -23.18 -3.68
CA SER A 396 -17.53 -24.41 -3.22
C SER A 396 -18.41 -25.65 -3.36
N SER A 397 -17.97 -26.57 -4.22
CA SER A 397 -18.44 -27.95 -4.29
C SER A 397 -17.95 -28.81 -3.12
N ARG A 398 -16.85 -28.41 -2.45
CA ARG A 398 -16.29 -29.07 -1.26
C ARG A 398 -15.87 -28.02 -0.23
N TYR A 399 -16.26 -28.22 1.03
CA TYR A 399 -15.83 -27.38 2.16
C TYR A 399 -16.06 -28.14 3.48
N TYR A 400 -15.69 -27.54 4.62
CA TYR A 400 -15.91 -28.09 5.96
C TYR A 400 -16.98 -27.29 6.70
N ASP A 401 -17.96 -27.98 7.28
CA ASP A 401 -18.98 -27.35 8.11
C ASP A 401 -18.38 -26.84 9.44
N THR A 402 -19.15 -26.09 10.21
CA THR A 402 -18.74 -25.50 11.50
C THR A 402 -18.26 -26.53 12.54
N ASP A 403 -18.69 -27.79 12.43
CA ASP A 403 -18.24 -28.90 13.28
C ASP A 403 -17.01 -29.63 12.73
N GLY A 404 -16.46 -29.17 11.60
CA GLY A 404 -15.35 -29.80 10.89
C GLY A 404 -15.73 -30.96 9.98
N SER A 405 -17.03 -31.28 9.84
CA SER A 405 -17.48 -32.34 8.94
C SER A 405 -17.30 -31.93 7.47
N PRO A 406 -16.75 -32.80 6.61
CA PRO A 406 -16.64 -32.49 5.19
C PRO A 406 -18.03 -32.47 4.52
N VAL A 407 -18.27 -31.44 3.72
CA VAL A 407 -19.47 -31.26 2.90
C VAL A 407 -19.08 -31.37 1.42
N SER A 408 -19.85 -32.12 0.64
CA SER A 408 -19.72 -32.20 -0.81
C SER A 408 -21.05 -31.94 -1.49
N ARG A 409 -21.04 -31.12 -2.54
CA ARG A 409 -22.20 -30.68 -3.31
C ARG A 409 -21.86 -30.75 -4.80
N GLN A 410 -22.89 -30.87 -5.65
CA GLN A 410 -22.70 -30.75 -7.10
C GLN A 410 -22.41 -29.28 -7.46
N GLY A 411 -21.37 -29.02 -8.24
CA GLY A 411 -21.00 -27.66 -8.63
C GLY A 411 -19.64 -27.61 -9.30
N THR A 412 -19.36 -26.48 -9.97
CA THR A 412 -18.00 -26.14 -10.39
C THR A 412 -17.41 -25.22 -9.37
N ASP A 413 -16.15 -25.46 -9.08
CA ASP A 413 -15.48 -25.03 -7.89
C ASP A 413 -14.71 -23.74 -8.24
N THR A 414 -14.92 -22.65 -7.52
CA THR A 414 -14.29 -21.33 -7.76
C THR A 414 -12.99 -21.23 -6.97
N TRP A 415 -11.97 -20.53 -7.46
CA TRP A 415 -10.80 -20.16 -6.64
C TRP A 415 -11.03 -18.78 -6.01
N PHE A 416 -10.79 -18.64 -4.71
CA PHE A 416 -11.01 -17.39 -4.00
C PHE A 416 -9.70 -16.71 -3.58
N VAL A 417 -9.66 -15.39 -3.78
CA VAL A 417 -8.63 -14.51 -3.23
C VAL A 417 -9.33 -13.38 -2.48
N LEU A 418 -9.01 -13.20 -1.21
CA LEU A 418 -9.60 -12.15 -0.38
C LEU A 418 -8.69 -10.92 -0.33
N PHE A 419 -9.29 -9.75 -0.24
CA PHE A 419 -8.61 -8.46 -0.19
C PHE A 419 -9.16 -7.63 0.97
N SER A 420 -8.28 -7.08 1.80
CA SER A 420 -8.65 -6.10 2.83
C SER A 420 -7.54 -5.11 3.04
N HIS A 421 -7.84 -4.01 3.72
CA HIS A 421 -6.79 -3.13 4.21
C HIS A 421 -6.03 -3.76 5.38
N HIS A 422 -6.71 -4.06 6.48
CA HIS A 422 -6.09 -4.63 7.67
C HIS A 422 -5.71 -6.09 7.47
N THR A 423 -4.68 -6.53 8.18
CA THR A 423 -4.22 -7.93 8.18
C THR A 423 -5.07 -8.80 9.11
N SER A 424 -4.79 -10.11 9.13
CA SER A 424 -5.45 -11.02 10.06
C SER A 424 -5.21 -10.70 11.55
N SER A 425 -4.31 -9.77 11.89
CA SER A 425 -4.08 -9.32 13.27
C SER A 425 -5.15 -8.35 13.79
N MET A 426 -6.07 -7.89 12.95
CA MET A 426 -7.07 -6.91 13.31
C MET A 426 -7.92 -7.36 14.52
N ASP A 427 -8.04 -6.51 15.53
CA ASP A 427 -8.69 -6.81 16.82
C ASP A 427 -9.43 -5.63 17.46
N ALA A 428 -9.75 -4.58 16.68
CA ALA A 428 -10.51 -3.44 17.18
C ALA A 428 -11.99 -3.80 17.37
N LEU A 429 -12.34 -4.30 18.55
CA LEU A 429 -13.68 -4.83 18.87
C LEU A 429 -14.65 -3.83 19.51
N LEU A 430 -14.30 -2.54 19.54
CA LEU A 430 -15.23 -1.50 20.01
C LEU A 430 -16.48 -1.48 19.10
N PRO A 431 -17.71 -1.40 19.66
CA PRO A 431 -18.94 -1.39 18.87
C PRO A 431 -18.97 -0.26 17.86
N ASP A 432 -19.46 -0.54 16.64
CA ASP A 432 -19.73 0.48 15.63
C ASP A 432 -20.81 1.44 16.17
N PRO A 433 -20.53 2.76 16.30
CA PRO A 433 -21.52 3.73 16.75
C PRO A 433 -22.79 3.79 15.88
N ALA A 434 -22.70 3.47 14.58
CA ALA A 434 -23.83 3.42 13.67
C ALA A 434 -24.67 2.13 13.83
N ASN A 435 -24.03 1.04 14.26
CA ASN A 435 -24.66 -0.28 14.43
C ASN A 435 -24.24 -0.92 15.78
N PRO A 436 -24.58 -0.32 16.94
CA PRO A 436 -24.00 -0.69 18.23
C PRO A 436 -24.39 -2.09 18.72
N SER A 437 -25.42 -2.70 18.14
CA SER A 437 -25.83 -4.07 18.43
C SER A 437 -25.16 -5.12 17.55
N GLU A 438 -24.50 -4.71 16.45
CA GLU A 438 -23.77 -5.63 15.59
C GLU A 438 -22.44 -6.02 16.27
N ARG A 439 -22.15 -7.31 16.29
CA ARG A 439 -20.89 -7.82 16.84
C ARG A 439 -19.73 -7.46 15.91
N ARG A 440 -18.60 -7.06 16.49
CA ARG A 440 -17.32 -6.92 15.78
C ARG A 440 -16.55 -8.23 15.80
N VAL A 441 -15.94 -8.55 14.67
CA VAL A 441 -15.27 -9.82 14.38
C VAL A 441 -13.76 -9.58 14.25
N PRO A 442 -12.92 -10.26 15.04
CA PRO A 442 -11.47 -10.16 14.92
C PRO A 442 -10.95 -10.97 13.73
N GLY A 443 -9.75 -10.64 13.25
CA GLY A 443 -9.12 -11.33 12.13
C GLY A 443 -8.86 -12.83 12.37
N SER A 444 -8.68 -13.26 13.64
CA SER A 444 -8.54 -14.68 13.97
C SER A 444 -9.77 -15.50 13.60
N GLU A 445 -10.96 -14.95 13.78
CA GLU A 445 -12.21 -15.64 13.46
C GLU A 445 -12.46 -15.70 11.94
N VAL A 446 -11.99 -14.68 11.21
CA VAL A 446 -11.95 -14.72 9.74
C VAL A 446 -11.00 -15.83 9.27
N VAL A 447 -9.82 -15.97 9.87
CA VAL A 447 -8.88 -17.06 9.56
C VAL A 447 -9.54 -18.43 9.81
N ASP A 448 -10.24 -18.60 10.94
CA ASP A 448 -10.97 -19.84 11.24
C ASP A 448 -12.05 -20.15 10.20
N LEU A 449 -12.78 -19.15 9.72
CA LEU A 449 -13.73 -19.29 8.62
C LEU A 449 -13.04 -19.75 7.34
N LEU A 450 -11.93 -19.11 6.94
CA LEU A 450 -11.24 -19.41 5.68
C LEU A 450 -10.63 -20.81 5.66
N HIS A 451 -10.15 -21.32 6.80
CA HIS A 451 -9.68 -22.71 6.92
C HIS A 451 -10.72 -23.78 6.60
N ARG A 452 -12.01 -23.41 6.51
CA ARG A 452 -13.08 -24.33 6.12
C ARG A 452 -13.18 -24.53 4.61
N PHE A 453 -12.49 -23.73 3.79
CA PHE A 453 -12.69 -23.72 2.34
C PHE A 453 -11.40 -24.02 1.57
N PRO A 454 -11.22 -25.25 1.04
CA PRO A 454 -10.00 -25.65 0.33
C PRO A 454 -9.67 -24.90 -0.95
N ASN A 455 -10.61 -24.08 -1.42
CA ASN A 455 -10.50 -23.28 -2.61
C ASN A 455 -10.19 -21.80 -2.33
N VAL A 456 -9.92 -21.44 -1.06
CA VAL A 456 -9.32 -20.15 -0.68
C VAL A 456 -7.82 -20.22 -0.88
N LEU A 457 -7.28 -19.43 -1.80
CA LEU A 457 -5.87 -19.44 -2.13
C LEU A 457 -5.07 -18.44 -1.30
N ALA A 458 -5.59 -17.22 -1.16
CA ALA A 458 -4.88 -16.17 -0.45
C ALA A 458 -5.77 -15.11 0.18
N TRP A 459 -5.21 -14.44 1.18
CA TRP A 459 -5.69 -13.17 1.72
C TRP A 459 -4.60 -12.11 1.50
N VAL A 460 -4.85 -11.17 0.60
CA VAL A 460 -3.95 -10.08 0.19
C VAL A 460 -4.33 -8.79 0.94
N ASN A 461 -3.36 -8.11 1.56
CA ASN A 461 -3.63 -6.92 2.40
C ASN A 461 -2.50 -5.88 2.47
N GLY A 462 -2.78 -4.76 3.16
CA GLY A 462 -1.92 -3.59 3.37
C GLY A 462 -1.72 -3.25 4.86
N HIS A 463 -1.89 -2.00 5.26
CA HIS A 463 -1.91 -1.49 6.65
C HIS A 463 -0.55 -1.45 7.37
N THR A 464 0.26 -2.52 7.30
CA THR A 464 1.49 -2.61 8.12
C THR A 464 2.71 -1.97 7.46
N HIS A 465 2.56 -1.49 6.22
CA HIS A 465 3.61 -0.88 5.40
C HIS A 465 4.83 -1.81 5.20
N ARG A 466 4.63 -3.13 5.22
CA ARG A 466 5.71 -4.14 5.13
C ARG A 466 5.39 -5.20 4.09
N ASN A 467 6.42 -5.70 3.42
CA ASN A 467 6.32 -6.98 2.76
C ASN A 467 6.38 -8.11 3.81
N LYS A 468 5.29 -8.86 3.92
CA LYS A 468 5.25 -10.05 4.76
C LYS A 468 4.35 -11.11 4.15
N VAL A 469 4.89 -12.30 3.91
CA VAL A 469 4.11 -13.45 3.44
C VAL A 469 4.06 -14.50 4.55
N ARG A 470 2.85 -14.81 5.03
CA ARG A 470 2.62 -15.76 6.13
C ARG A 470 1.85 -16.99 5.65
N PRO A 471 2.34 -18.21 5.94
CA PRO A 471 1.52 -19.40 5.77
C PRO A 471 0.41 -19.39 6.84
N ARG A 472 -0.83 -19.58 6.42
CA ARG A 472 -1.96 -19.88 7.32
C ARG A 472 -2.22 -21.37 7.20
N GLU A 473 -1.57 -22.13 8.09
CA GLU A 473 -1.69 -23.59 8.17
C GLU A 473 -3.04 -23.98 8.78
N GLY A 474 -3.84 -24.74 8.03
CA GLY A 474 -5.07 -25.33 8.51
C GLY A 474 -4.85 -26.71 9.13
N ALA A 475 -5.94 -27.38 9.51
CA ALA A 475 -5.89 -28.74 10.05
C ALA A 475 -5.33 -29.78 9.05
N THR A 476 -5.41 -29.48 7.76
CA THR A 476 -4.85 -30.27 6.65
C THR A 476 -4.19 -29.35 5.62
N PRO A 477 -3.30 -29.86 4.74
CA PRO A 477 -2.70 -29.05 3.68
C PRO A 477 -3.74 -28.40 2.75
N GLU A 478 -4.86 -29.08 2.45
CA GLU A 478 -5.93 -28.51 1.62
C GLU A 478 -6.74 -27.43 2.33
N GLN A 479 -6.68 -27.33 3.66
CA GLN A 479 -7.32 -26.27 4.45
C GLN A 479 -6.41 -25.08 4.72
N SER A 480 -5.26 -24.99 4.06
CA SER A 480 -4.27 -23.93 4.26
C SER A 480 -4.35 -22.89 3.16
N PHE A 481 -3.97 -21.64 3.46
CA PHE A 481 -3.91 -20.55 2.48
C PHE A 481 -2.74 -19.60 2.80
N TRP A 482 -2.41 -18.71 1.87
CA TRP A 482 -1.35 -17.71 2.08
C TRP A 482 -1.91 -16.35 2.45
N GLU A 483 -1.38 -15.71 3.49
CA GLU A 483 -1.60 -14.28 3.71
C GLU A 483 -0.43 -13.47 3.14
N ILE A 484 -0.72 -12.49 2.30
CA ILE A 484 0.25 -11.73 1.52
C ILE A 484 0.07 -10.24 1.84
N ASN A 485 1.02 -9.69 2.59
CA ASN A 485 1.09 -8.27 2.91
C ASN A 485 2.15 -7.57 2.05
N THR A 486 1.81 -6.39 1.53
CA THR A 486 2.69 -5.60 0.67
C THR A 486 3.05 -4.28 1.34
N ALA A 487 4.29 -3.83 1.12
CA ALA A 487 4.74 -2.53 1.63
C ALA A 487 3.92 -1.38 1.02
N SER A 488 3.77 -0.29 1.78
CA SER A 488 3.03 0.88 1.33
C SER A 488 3.73 1.63 0.21
N HIS A 489 3.00 2.49 -0.48
CA HIS A 489 3.58 3.40 -1.48
C HIS A 489 4.02 4.74 -0.89
N ILE A 490 3.59 5.08 0.33
CA ILE A 490 4.02 6.30 1.02
C ILE A 490 5.41 6.17 1.65
N ASP A 491 5.74 4.98 2.15
CA ASP A 491 7.00 4.69 2.83
C ASP A 491 7.94 3.87 1.94
N PHE A 492 9.25 4.11 2.04
CA PHE A 492 10.23 3.24 1.41
C PHE A 492 10.05 1.79 1.90
N PRO A 493 10.01 0.77 1.01
CA PRO A 493 10.50 0.77 -0.38
C PRO A 493 9.52 1.15 -1.51
N GLN A 494 8.26 1.53 -1.24
CA GLN A 494 7.30 1.96 -2.27
C GLN A 494 7.07 0.92 -3.37
N LEU A 495 6.59 -0.26 -2.97
CA LEU A 495 6.48 -1.43 -3.85
C LEU A 495 5.04 -1.80 -4.16
N GLY A 496 4.76 -2.10 -5.43
CA GLY A 496 3.58 -2.85 -5.83
C GLY A 496 3.87 -4.34 -5.97
N ARG A 497 2.83 -5.18 -6.02
CA ARG A 497 2.97 -6.64 -6.13
C ARG A 497 2.10 -7.20 -7.26
N ILE A 498 2.72 -7.93 -8.19
CA ILE A 498 2.04 -8.74 -9.18
C ILE A 498 1.79 -10.12 -8.57
N ILE A 499 0.59 -10.66 -8.74
CA ILE A 499 0.21 -12.00 -8.30
C ILE A 499 -0.32 -12.80 -9.49
N GLU A 500 0.24 -13.99 -9.73
CA GLU A 500 -0.18 -14.89 -10.80
C GLU A 500 -0.61 -16.23 -10.22
N VAL A 501 -1.83 -16.65 -10.53
CA VAL A 501 -2.41 -17.93 -10.09
C VAL A 501 -2.21 -18.95 -11.19
N THR A 502 -1.62 -20.11 -10.85
CA THR A 502 -1.39 -21.19 -11.81
C THR A 502 -1.86 -22.54 -11.26
N ASP A 503 -2.59 -23.31 -12.08
CA ASP A 503 -2.82 -24.73 -11.81
C ASP A 503 -1.60 -25.51 -12.30
N ASN A 504 -0.92 -26.23 -11.41
CA ASN A 504 0.27 -27.01 -11.76
C ASN A 504 -0.08 -28.36 -12.40
N VAL A 505 -1.37 -28.73 -12.49
CA VAL A 505 -1.89 -29.97 -13.11
C VAL A 505 -1.37 -31.23 -12.41
N ASP A 506 -1.09 -31.14 -11.10
CA ASP A 506 -0.68 -32.26 -10.23
C ASP A 506 -1.41 -32.30 -8.88
N GLY A 507 -2.52 -31.60 -8.74
CA GLY A 507 -3.14 -31.41 -7.43
C GLY A 507 -2.38 -30.39 -6.56
N THR A 508 -1.67 -29.43 -7.18
CA THR A 508 -1.19 -28.22 -6.51
C THR A 508 -1.51 -26.98 -7.34
N VAL A 509 -1.63 -25.84 -6.66
CA VAL A 509 -1.73 -24.51 -7.25
C VAL A 509 -0.51 -23.71 -6.79
N SER A 510 0.06 -22.90 -7.69
CA SER A 510 1.10 -21.94 -7.31
C SER A 510 0.58 -20.50 -7.45
N LEU A 511 0.87 -19.68 -6.43
CA LEU A 511 0.78 -18.23 -6.50
C LEU A 511 2.18 -17.66 -6.68
N PHE A 512 2.50 -17.13 -7.85
CA PHE A 512 3.70 -16.31 -8.00
C PHE A 512 3.41 -14.92 -7.50
N THR A 513 4.30 -14.38 -6.67
CA THR A 513 4.23 -12.99 -6.27
C THR A 513 5.54 -12.31 -6.63
N THR A 514 5.47 -11.25 -7.43
CA THR A 514 6.63 -10.50 -7.90
C THR A 514 6.45 -9.02 -7.58
N LEU A 515 7.41 -8.42 -6.89
CA LEU A 515 7.39 -7.01 -6.54
C LEU A 515 7.88 -6.15 -7.70
N PHE A 516 7.46 -4.90 -7.75
CA PHE A 516 7.94 -3.88 -8.68
C PHE A 516 7.95 -2.49 -8.02
N GLU A 517 8.75 -1.59 -8.57
CA GLU A 517 8.88 -0.19 -8.15
C GLU A 517 8.28 0.72 -9.22
N ALA A 518 7.89 1.94 -8.85
CA ALA A 518 7.37 2.92 -9.81
C ALA A 518 8.36 3.27 -10.94
N ASP A 519 7.82 3.69 -12.09
CA ASP A 519 8.56 4.14 -13.28
C ASP A 519 9.18 5.52 -13.04
N SER A 520 10.21 5.55 -12.19
CA SER A 520 11.08 6.71 -12.04
C SER A 520 12.55 6.31 -12.02
N PRO A 521 13.48 7.21 -12.40
CA PRO A 521 14.90 6.94 -12.30
C PRO A 521 15.31 6.60 -10.87
N TYR A 522 16.22 5.63 -10.71
CA TYR A 522 16.80 5.31 -9.40
C TYR A 522 17.70 6.43 -8.87
N SER A 523 18.46 7.05 -9.75
CA SER A 523 19.37 8.14 -9.39
C SER A 523 18.70 9.48 -9.67
N VAL A 524 18.65 10.31 -8.63
CA VAL A 524 18.02 11.62 -8.67
C VAL A 524 18.93 12.67 -9.34
N ASP A 525 18.35 13.44 -10.26
CA ASP A 525 18.84 14.75 -10.67
C ASP A 525 18.02 15.83 -9.96
N TYR A 526 18.62 16.51 -8.96
CA TYR A 526 17.91 17.53 -8.17
C TYR A 526 17.50 18.78 -8.97
N THR A 527 17.92 18.89 -10.23
CA THR A 527 17.50 19.98 -11.14
C THR A 527 16.29 19.61 -11.99
N ASP A 528 15.94 18.33 -12.07
CA ASP A 528 14.76 17.86 -12.79
C ASP A 528 13.51 17.98 -11.92
N LEU A 529 12.77 19.06 -12.12
CA LEU A 529 11.48 19.30 -11.48
C LEU A 529 10.29 18.88 -12.35
N SER A 530 10.50 18.04 -13.37
CA SER A 530 9.41 17.41 -14.12
C SER A 530 8.67 16.39 -13.25
N PRO A 531 7.45 15.95 -13.62
CA PRO A 531 6.76 14.89 -12.88
C PRO A 531 7.56 13.60 -12.71
N VAL A 532 8.46 13.26 -13.65
CA VAL A 532 9.33 12.09 -13.55
C VAL A 532 10.47 12.33 -12.54
N GLY A 533 11.08 13.52 -12.57
CA GLY A 533 12.10 13.93 -11.60
C GLY A 533 11.54 13.98 -10.18
N LEU A 534 10.35 14.55 -9.99
CA LEU A 534 9.63 14.57 -8.71
C LEU A 534 9.30 13.16 -8.20
N ALA A 535 8.91 12.23 -9.07
CA ALA A 535 8.70 10.83 -8.69
C ALA A 535 10.00 10.09 -8.31
N SER A 536 11.16 10.54 -8.81
CA SER A 536 12.48 10.02 -8.39
C SER A 536 12.86 10.58 -7.01
N LEU A 537 12.67 11.90 -6.82
CA LEU A 537 12.85 12.59 -5.54
C LEU A 537 11.97 11.99 -4.44
N TYR A 538 10.70 11.69 -4.75
CA TYR A 538 9.75 11.03 -3.87
C TYR A 538 10.33 9.75 -3.22
N ARG A 539 10.97 8.90 -4.04
CA ARG A 539 11.58 7.64 -3.57
C ARG A 539 12.84 7.86 -2.74
N GLU A 540 13.73 8.73 -3.18
CA GLU A 540 14.99 8.99 -2.47
C GLU A 540 14.74 9.68 -1.12
N PHE A 541 13.77 10.60 -1.06
CA PHE A 541 13.39 11.24 0.20
C PHE A 541 12.66 10.29 1.14
N ALA A 542 11.78 9.42 0.64
CA ALA A 542 11.18 8.36 1.45
C ALA A 542 12.23 7.41 2.06
N PHE A 543 13.31 7.14 1.32
CA PHE A 543 14.42 6.33 1.82
C PHE A 543 15.22 7.01 2.94
N ASN A 544 15.40 8.33 2.82
CA ASN A 544 16.22 9.11 3.75
C ASN A 544 15.44 9.72 4.91
N ASP A 545 14.10 9.64 4.88
CA ASP A 545 13.27 10.02 6.00
C ASP A 545 13.65 9.23 7.25
N ALA A 546 13.61 9.85 8.43
CA ALA A 546 14.25 9.37 9.67
C ALA A 546 13.64 8.07 10.24
N SER A 547 12.60 7.54 9.60
CA SER A 547 11.89 6.30 9.97
C SER A 547 12.06 5.13 8.98
N PRO A 548 13.20 4.88 8.30
CA PRO A 548 13.29 3.75 7.39
C PRO A 548 13.63 2.52 8.21
N SER A 549 12.61 1.82 8.69
CA SER A 549 12.84 0.47 9.18
C SER A 549 13.26 -0.39 7.99
N SER A 550 14.52 -0.84 7.98
CA SER A 550 15.07 -1.78 6.99
C SER A 550 14.27 -3.09 6.89
N THR A 551 13.29 -3.29 7.77
CA THR A 551 12.38 -4.42 7.80
C THR A 551 11.16 -4.28 6.89
N ARG A 552 10.83 -3.08 6.38
CA ARG A 552 9.67 -2.85 5.49
C ARG A 552 9.78 -3.59 4.16
N SER A 553 10.99 -3.76 3.64
CA SER A 553 11.23 -4.52 2.41
C SER A 553 10.98 -6.03 2.55
N GLY A 554 10.84 -6.54 3.78
CA GLY A 554 10.70 -7.96 4.05
C GLY A 554 12.02 -8.73 3.85
N THR A 555 11.96 -10.05 4.01
CA THR A 555 13.06 -10.97 3.71
C THR A 555 12.91 -11.56 2.30
N ALA A 556 13.87 -12.37 1.84
CA ALA A 556 13.74 -13.08 0.56
C ALA A 556 12.47 -13.95 0.45
N GLU A 557 11.94 -14.43 1.59
CA GLU A 557 10.69 -15.21 1.67
C GLU A 557 9.42 -14.35 1.64
N ASP A 558 9.57 -13.02 1.67
CA ASP A 558 8.48 -12.04 1.58
C ASP A 558 8.55 -11.23 0.25
N GLN A 559 9.64 -11.38 -0.51
CA GLN A 559 9.93 -10.64 -1.74
C GLN A 559 9.29 -11.32 -2.97
N ASN A 560 10.11 -11.80 -3.90
CA ASN A 560 9.67 -12.54 -5.09
C ASN A 560 9.57 -14.02 -4.74
N VAL A 561 8.36 -14.57 -4.73
CA VAL A 561 8.12 -15.94 -4.26
C VAL A 561 7.13 -16.73 -5.11
N GLU A 562 7.36 -18.04 -5.26
CA GLU A 562 6.35 -19.01 -5.69
C GLU A 562 5.78 -19.68 -4.44
N LEU A 563 4.50 -19.47 -4.16
CA LEU A 563 3.79 -20.01 -3.01
C LEU A 563 2.97 -21.22 -3.43
N VAL A 564 3.30 -22.42 -2.92
CA VAL A 564 2.64 -23.67 -3.34
C VAL A 564 1.53 -24.04 -2.34
N LEU A 565 0.38 -24.44 -2.88
CA LEU A 565 -0.79 -24.91 -2.13
C LEU A 565 -1.22 -26.28 -2.63
N ALA A 566 -1.75 -27.10 -1.72
CA ALA A 566 -2.42 -28.32 -2.11
C ALA A 566 -3.75 -27.98 -2.81
N SER A 567 -4.03 -28.65 -3.91
CA SER A 567 -5.32 -28.59 -4.58
C SER A 567 -5.95 -29.97 -4.50
N GLY A 568 -7.10 -30.07 -3.83
CA GLY A 568 -7.91 -31.28 -3.75
C GLY A 568 -8.70 -31.59 -5.04
N ARG A 569 -8.40 -30.90 -6.14
CA ARG A 569 -9.05 -31.04 -7.45
C ARG A 569 -8.25 -31.90 -8.42
#